data_AF-A0A535JC25-F1
#
_entry.id   AF-A0A535JC25-F1
#
_cell.length_a   1.000
_cell.length_b   1.000
_cell.length_c   1.000
_cell.angle_alpha   90.00
_cell.angle_beta   90.00
_cell.angle_gamma   90.00
#
_symmetry.space_group_name_H-M   'P 1'
#
loop_
_entity.id
_entity.type
_entity.pdbx_description
1 polymer ?
#
loop_
_entity_poly.entity_id
_entity_poly.type
_entity_poly.pdbx_seq_one_letter_code
_entity_poly.pdbx_strand_id
1 'polypeptide(L)'
;MTTRRVLGNSLLLCVALSLACSGERTTAPATADVSPSFSRQSASPSARFYAQHNLISDGAVSADHVDAALVNAWGLVASATSPWWVADNGTDSSTLYNGNTGATIALRVGVAGAPTGVVFNGGASFVVTNGTASGPARFIFATESGTILGWNPGVAGTRAALAVDNSAAGAVYKGLAIATTAAGDRLYATNFHAGTVDVFDAAFHPVPSGFSDGALPPGYAPFGIRNLGGTIYVTYALQDADQHDDVAGVGHGFVDAFDTQGNLLRRVASRGRLNSPWGLAVAPSDFGEFSGNLLVGNFGDGHINAFDLGRFEGTGELVQRGQLHAANGQPLTIDGLWALAFGNGAAAGPTNALFFTAGPFGEQHGLFGRVVTSTVPD
;
A
#
# COMPACT_ATOMS: atom_id res chain seq x y z
N MET A 1 -44.77 -2.12 -22.80
CA MET A 1 -45.64 -3.17 -23.38
C MET A 1 -44.88 -4.50 -23.33
N THR A 2 -44.92 -5.21 -22.20
CA THR A 2 -45.82 -6.32 -21.85
C THR A 2 -45.50 -7.65 -22.56
N THR A 3 -44.70 -8.47 -21.86
CA THR A 3 -44.78 -9.94 -21.69
C THR A 3 -45.61 -10.82 -22.62
N ARG A 4 -45.05 -11.97 -23.02
CA ARG A 4 -45.78 -13.24 -23.19
C ARG A 4 -45.03 -14.43 -22.56
N ARG A 5 -45.61 -14.97 -21.48
CA ARG A 5 -45.55 -16.39 -21.04
C ARG A 5 -46.59 -17.19 -21.87
N VAL A 6 -46.48 -18.52 -22.03
CA VAL A 6 -47.22 -19.60 -21.31
C VAL A 6 -46.93 -20.88 -22.15
N LEU A 7 -46.29 -21.97 -21.65
CA LEU A 7 -46.76 -23.12 -20.81
C LEU A 7 -47.59 -24.20 -21.55
N GLY A 8 -47.23 -25.48 -21.29
CA GLY A 8 -48.04 -26.71 -21.52
C GLY A 8 -47.15 -27.95 -21.78
N ASN A 9 -46.80 -28.78 -20.78
CA ASN A 9 -47.49 -30.02 -20.29
C ASN A 9 -47.79 -31.06 -21.40
N SER A 10 -47.67 -32.37 -21.31
CA SER A 10 -47.26 -33.39 -20.32
C SER A 10 -47.34 -34.75 -21.07
N LEU A 11 -46.58 -35.79 -20.69
CA LEU A 11 -47.09 -37.15 -20.36
C LEU A 11 -45.95 -38.18 -20.20
N LEU A 12 -45.97 -38.88 -19.07
CA LEU A 12 -45.30 -40.15 -18.81
C LEU A 12 -46.14 -41.31 -19.37
N LEU A 13 -45.48 -42.41 -19.78
CA LEU A 13 -46.01 -43.76 -19.54
C LEU A 13 -44.88 -44.79 -19.46
N CYS A 14 -44.87 -45.56 -18.37
CA CYS A 14 -44.00 -46.71 -18.11
C CYS A 14 -44.57 -47.98 -18.76
N VAL A 15 -43.69 -48.88 -19.23
CA VAL A 15 -44.01 -50.31 -19.42
C VAL A 15 -42.88 -51.14 -18.85
N ALA A 16 -43.22 -52.04 -17.92
CA ALA A 16 -42.36 -53.08 -17.37
C ALA A 16 -42.66 -54.42 -18.04
N LEU A 17 -41.63 -55.22 -18.33
CA LEU A 17 -41.76 -56.63 -18.71
C LEU A 17 -40.69 -57.43 -17.95
N SER A 18 -41.05 -58.64 -17.50
CA SER A 18 -40.33 -59.46 -16.53
C SER A 18 -40.06 -60.89 -17.03
N LEU A 19 -39.05 -61.53 -16.42
CA LEU A 19 -38.66 -62.98 -16.40
C LEU A 19 -37.90 -63.53 -17.63
N ALA A 20 -36.88 -64.40 -17.55
CA ALA A 20 -36.23 -65.18 -16.47
C ALA A 20 -34.80 -65.66 -16.90
N CYS A 21 -34.09 -66.28 -15.95
CA CYS A 21 -32.66 -66.62 -15.89
C CYS A 21 -32.12 -67.73 -16.83
N SER A 22 -30.84 -67.60 -17.22
CA SER A 22 -29.73 -68.60 -17.23
C SER A 22 -28.58 -67.98 -18.06
N GLY A 23 -27.28 -68.06 -17.77
CA GLY A 23 -26.49 -68.77 -16.78
C GLY A 23 -25.24 -69.32 -17.49
N GLU A 24 -24.23 -68.49 -17.79
CA GLU A 24 -22.95 -68.98 -18.33
C GLU A 24 -21.77 -68.08 -17.93
N ARG A 25 -20.74 -68.71 -17.33
CA ARG A 25 -19.51 -68.08 -16.81
C ARG A 25 -18.52 -67.89 -17.95
N THR A 26 -18.00 -66.67 -18.10
CA THR A 26 -16.81 -66.39 -18.92
C THR A 26 -15.75 -65.69 -18.06
N THR A 27 -14.56 -66.27 -18.00
CA THR A 27 -13.38 -65.83 -17.26
C THR A 27 -12.73 -64.62 -17.92
N ALA A 28 -12.52 -63.53 -17.16
CA ALA A 28 -11.78 -62.35 -17.62
C ALA A 28 -10.25 -62.52 -17.40
N PRO A 29 -9.39 -61.99 -18.28
CA PRO A 29 -7.93 -62.01 -18.08
C PRO A 29 -7.48 -60.92 -17.10
N ALA A 30 -6.42 -61.21 -16.35
CA ALA A 30 -5.83 -60.31 -15.36
C ALA A 30 -5.19 -59.07 -16.00
N THR A 31 -5.66 -57.89 -15.60
CA THR A 31 -5.04 -56.59 -15.90
C THR A 31 -3.88 -56.33 -14.94
N ALA A 32 -2.70 -56.01 -15.48
CA ALA A 32 -1.55 -55.56 -14.69
C ALA A 32 -1.85 -54.21 -14.02
N ASP A 33 -1.72 -54.15 -12.69
CA ASP A 33 -1.79 -52.92 -11.91
C ASP A 33 -0.58 -52.02 -12.20
N VAL A 34 -0.77 -51.05 -13.10
CA VAL A 34 0.12 -49.89 -13.20
C VAL A 34 -0.42 -48.83 -12.26
N SER A 35 0.04 -48.84 -11.01
CA SER A 35 -0.22 -47.76 -10.07
C SER A 35 0.51 -46.49 -10.54
N PRO A 36 -0.18 -45.37 -10.81
CA PRO A 36 0.50 -44.12 -11.12
C PRO A 36 1.26 -43.66 -9.87
N SER A 37 2.58 -43.65 -9.97
CA SER A 37 3.46 -43.06 -8.96
C SER A 37 3.34 -41.54 -9.07
N PHE A 38 2.46 -40.93 -8.28
CA PHE A 38 2.47 -39.48 -8.10
C PHE A 38 3.73 -39.11 -7.34
N SER A 39 4.77 -38.72 -8.07
CA SER A 39 5.89 -38.00 -7.48
C SER A 39 5.34 -36.72 -6.90
N ARG A 40 5.28 -36.62 -5.56
CA ARG A 40 5.08 -35.32 -4.88
C ARG A 40 6.26 -34.46 -5.28
N GLN A 41 6.05 -33.58 -6.26
CA GLN A 41 6.98 -32.50 -6.49
C GLN A 41 7.00 -31.67 -5.22
N SER A 42 8.08 -31.77 -4.47
CA SER A 42 8.32 -30.96 -3.30
C SER A 42 8.30 -29.52 -3.81
N ALA A 43 7.29 -28.73 -3.43
CA ALA A 43 7.36 -27.30 -3.60
C ALA A 43 8.67 -26.87 -2.92
N SER A 44 9.54 -26.17 -3.66
CA SER A 44 10.71 -25.55 -3.03
C SER A 44 10.19 -24.70 -1.87
N PRO A 45 10.76 -24.83 -0.66
CA PRO A 45 10.30 -24.03 0.46
C PRO A 45 10.35 -22.56 0.04
N SER A 46 9.25 -21.83 0.24
CA SER A 46 9.21 -20.39 -0.01
C SER A 46 10.38 -19.73 0.73
N ALA A 47 11.09 -18.80 0.10
CA ALA A 47 12.11 -18.02 0.76
C ALA A 47 11.53 -17.42 2.06
N ARG A 48 12.15 -17.73 3.19
CA ARG A 48 11.67 -17.35 4.53
C ARG A 48 12.34 -16.09 5.07
N PHE A 49 13.40 -15.66 4.41
CA PHE A 49 14.21 -14.54 4.83
C PHE A 49 14.17 -13.44 3.78
N TYR A 50 14.54 -12.25 4.22
CA TYR A 50 14.54 -11.04 3.44
C TYR A 50 15.87 -10.31 3.61
N ALA A 51 16.37 -9.73 2.53
CA ALA A 51 17.58 -8.92 2.55
C ALA A 51 17.23 -7.49 2.18
N GLN A 52 17.59 -6.56 3.06
CA GLN A 52 17.56 -5.13 2.78
C GLN A 52 18.81 -4.74 1.98
N HIS A 53 18.61 -3.87 1.01
CA HIS A 53 19.68 -3.26 0.23
C HIS A 53 19.45 -1.74 0.16
N ASN A 54 20.43 -0.98 0.62
CA ASN A 54 20.37 0.48 0.68
C ASN A 54 20.85 1.07 -0.64
N LEU A 55 19.95 1.73 -1.36
CA LEU A 55 20.24 2.24 -2.71
C LEU A 55 20.78 3.68 -2.64
N ILE A 56 20.09 4.56 -1.90
CA ILE A 56 20.44 5.98 -1.78
C ILE A 56 20.30 6.43 -0.32
N SER A 57 21.26 7.20 0.16
CA SER A 57 21.17 7.96 1.41
C SER A 57 21.74 9.37 1.20
N ASP A 58 21.47 10.30 2.11
CA ASP A 58 22.16 11.59 2.18
C ASP A 58 23.62 11.49 2.67
N GLY A 59 24.07 10.29 3.05
CA GLY A 59 25.43 9.99 3.48
C GLY A 59 25.53 9.60 4.95
N ALA A 60 24.45 9.70 5.72
CA ALA A 60 24.42 9.24 7.11
C ALA A 60 24.31 7.71 7.24
N VAL A 61 23.71 7.06 6.24
CA VAL A 61 23.64 5.60 6.14
C VAL A 61 24.47 5.14 4.95
N SER A 62 25.22 4.05 5.10
CA SER A 62 25.93 3.43 3.97
C SER A 62 24.93 2.94 2.92
N ALA A 63 25.08 3.43 1.68
CA ALA A 63 24.25 3.10 0.53
C ALA A 63 25.10 3.11 -0.76
N ASP A 64 24.58 2.54 -1.85
CA ASP A 64 25.29 2.51 -3.15
C ASP A 64 25.57 3.92 -3.71
N HIS A 65 24.66 4.85 -3.47
CA HIS A 65 24.75 6.23 -3.92
C HIS A 65 24.44 7.23 -2.80
N VAL A 66 24.96 8.43 -2.96
CA VAL A 66 24.73 9.56 -2.05
C VAL A 66 23.96 10.67 -2.77
N ASP A 67 22.84 11.09 -2.21
CA ASP A 67 22.11 12.31 -2.61
C ASP A 67 21.74 13.10 -1.35
N ALA A 68 22.45 14.22 -1.12
CA ALA A 68 22.30 15.05 0.08
C ALA A 68 20.92 15.72 0.21
N ALA A 69 20.03 15.61 -0.79
CA ALA A 69 18.67 16.09 -0.64
C ALA A 69 17.66 15.01 -0.23
N LEU A 70 18.09 13.76 -0.13
CA LEU A 70 17.23 12.73 0.42
C LEU A 70 17.24 12.84 1.94
N VAL A 71 16.49 13.79 2.49
CA VAL A 71 16.38 14.01 3.94
C VAL A 71 14.95 13.77 4.37
N ASN A 72 14.76 12.95 5.41
CA ASN A 72 13.47 12.43 5.84
C ASN A 72 12.64 11.92 4.65
N ALA A 73 13.14 10.87 4.00
CA ALA A 73 12.48 10.29 2.83
C ALA A 73 11.14 9.68 3.25
N TRP A 74 10.04 10.36 2.94
CA TRP A 74 8.73 10.02 3.51
C TRP A 74 7.85 9.29 2.51
N GLY A 75 7.20 10.00 1.59
CA GLY A 75 6.31 9.41 0.61
C GLY A 75 7.06 8.72 -0.54
N LEU A 76 6.46 7.65 -1.10
CA LEU A 76 6.99 6.92 -2.25
C LEU A 76 5.88 6.58 -3.24
N VAL A 77 6.07 6.95 -4.51
CA VAL A 77 5.13 6.59 -5.58
C VAL A 77 5.83 6.46 -6.93
N ALA A 78 5.25 5.64 -7.80
CA ALA A 78 5.56 5.61 -9.23
C ALA A 78 4.26 5.50 -10.02
N SER A 79 4.29 5.94 -11.27
CA SER A 79 3.30 5.56 -12.26
C SER A 79 3.58 4.13 -12.75
N ALA A 80 2.77 3.64 -13.70
CA ALA A 80 2.98 2.34 -14.33
C ALA A 80 4.38 2.17 -14.97
N THR A 81 5.03 3.27 -15.38
CA THR A 81 6.32 3.20 -16.08
C THR A 81 7.38 4.19 -15.58
N SER A 82 7.03 5.13 -14.70
CA SER A 82 7.98 6.13 -14.20
C SER A 82 9.03 5.52 -13.28
N PRO A 83 10.15 6.23 -13.03
CA PRO A 83 10.97 5.99 -11.85
C PRO A 83 10.19 6.25 -10.56
N TRP A 84 10.82 5.96 -9.43
CA TRP A 84 10.30 6.35 -8.12
C TRP A 84 10.35 7.86 -7.94
N TRP A 85 9.30 8.41 -7.35
CA TRP A 85 9.23 9.75 -6.78
C TRP A 85 9.21 9.59 -5.27
N VAL A 86 10.13 10.29 -4.61
CA VAL A 86 10.24 10.34 -3.15
C VAL A 86 9.88 11.74 -2.69
N ALA A 87 9.07 11.88 -1.66
CA ALA A 87 8.86 13.16 -1.00
C ALA A 87 9.92 13.32 0.11
N ASP A 88 10.80 14.28 -0.06
CA ASP A 88 11.91 14.56 0.86
C ASP A 88 11.45 15.65 1.82
N ASN A 89 10.93 15.23 2.97
CA ASN A 89 10.29 16.13 3.93
C ASN A 89 11.28 17.21 4.43
N GLY A 90 12.51 16.80 4.76
CA GLY A 90 13.51 17.70 5.36
C GLY A 90 14.12 18.73 4.42
N THR A 91 13.89 18.63 3.11
CA THR A 91 14.46 19.54 2.10
C THR A 91 13.43 20.23 1.21
N ASP A 92 12.15 20.14 1.56
CA ASP A 92 11.05 20.73 0.79
C ASP A 92 11.10 20.32 -0.70
N SER A 93 11.35 19.04 -0.97
CA SER A 93 11.53 18.57 -2.35
C SER A 93 10.92 17.21 -2.64
N SER A 94 10.94 16.86 -3.92
CA SER A 94 10.77 15.50 -4.39
C SER A 94 11.92 15.12 -5.33
N THR A 95 12.69 14.12 -4.91
CA THR A 95 13.75 13.47 -5.67
C THR A 95 13.24 12.23 -6.41
N LEU A 96 13.96 11.82 -7.45
CA LEU A 96 13.57 10.70 -8.31
C LEU A 96 14.70 9.69 -8.46
N TYR A 97 14.37 8.40 -8.40
CA TYR A 97 15.35 7.32 -8.45
C TYR A 97 14.92 6.18 -9.38
N ASN A 98 15.87 5.64 -10.15
CA ASN A 98 15.65 4.42 -10.92
C ASN A 98 15.72 3.20 -9.99
N GLY A 99 14.63 2.44 -9.86
CA GLY A 99 14.56 1.28 -8.98
C GLY A 99 15.39 0.07 -9.43
N ASN A 100 15.86 0.03 -10.68
CA ASN A 100 16.74 -1.04 -11.16
C ASN A 100 18.20 -0.80 -10.76
N THR A 101 18.65 0.46 -10.82
CA THR A 101 20.07 0.81 -10.68
C THR A 101 20.40 1.61 -9.42
N GLY A 102 19.41 2.19 -8.73
CA GLY A 102 19.63 3.17 -7.67
C GLY A 102 20.05 4.55 -8.17
N ALA A 103 20.16 4.76 -9.49
CA ALA A 103 20.65 6.03 -10.01
C ALA A 103 19.65 7.18 -9.77
N THR A 104 20.15 8.31 -9.28
CA THR A 104 19.43 9.58 -9.19
C THR A 104 19.05 10.09 -10.58
N ILE A 105 17.81 10.56 -10.71
CA ILE A 105 17.31 11.25 -11.89
C ILE A 105 17.44 12.76 -11.66
N ALA A 106 17.96 13.49 -12.65
CA ALA A 106 18.33 14.90 -12.51
C ALA A 106 17.17 15.85 -12.16
N LEU A 107 15.92 15.48 -12.46
CA LEU A 107 14.77 16.29 -12.09
C LEU A 107 14.59 16.26 -10.57
N ARG A 108 14.54 17.45 -9.97
CA ARG A 108 14.07 17.66 -8.60
C ARG A 108 12.94 18.68 -8.63
N VAL A 109 11.86 18.38 -7.91
CA VAL A 109 10.71 19.27 -7.78
C VAL A 109 10.70 19.88 -6.40
N GLY A 110 10.64 21.21 -6.30
CA GLY A 110 10.43 21.89 -5.02
C GLY A 110 8.97 21.76 -4.58
N VAL A 111 8.78 21.29 -3.35
CA VAL A 111 7.48 21.09 -2.70
C VAL A 111 7.57 21.68 -1.30
N ALA A 112 7.19 22.96 -1.16
CA ALA A 112 7.34 23.67 0.10
C ALA A 112 6.34 23.18 1.15
N GLY A 113 6.79 23.10 2.40
CA GLY A 113 5.93 22.89 3.57
C GLY A 113 6.13 21.56 4.29
N ALA A 114 7.31 20.94 4.15
CA ALA A 114 7.63 19.61 4.66
C ALA A 114 6.75 18.52 4.00
N PRO A 115 7.04 18.12 2.76
CA PRO A 115 6.21 17.20 2.00
C PRO A 115 6.22 15.77 2.57
N THR A 116 5.06 15.12 2.61
CA THR A 116 4.86 13.79 3.22
C THR A 116 4.33 12.78 2.20
N GLY A 117 3.05 12.42 2.26
CA GLY A 117 2.40 11.54 1.30
C GLY A 117 2.40 12.10 -0.12
N VAL A 118 2.64 11.22 -1.09
CA VAL A 118 2.59 11.57 -2.53
C VAL A 118 1.77 10.54 -3.31
N VAL A 119 0.99 11.00 -4.28
CA VAL A 119 0.24 10.16 -5.22
C VAL A 119 0.52 10.53 -6.67
N PHE A 120 0.47 9.52 -7.55
CA PHE A 120 0.45 9.71 -8.99
C PHE A 120 -1.00 9.87 -9.46
N ASN A 121 -1.25 10.88 -10.29
CA ASN A 121 -2.51 11.09 -10.97
C ASN A 121 -2.39 10.78 -12.48
N GLY A 122 -2.96 9.63 -12.86
CA GLY A 122 -3.06 9.20 -14.25
C GLY A 122 -4.18 9.87 -15.04
N GLY A 123 -5.11 10.56 -14.37
CA GLY A 123 -6.32 11.12 -14.97
C GLY A 123 -6.19 12.56 -15.47
N ALA A 124 -7.34 13.18 -15.71
CA ALA A 124 -7.48 14.60 -16.09
C ALA A 124 -8.00 15.49 -14.95
N SER A 125 -8.37 14.88 -13.82
CA SER A 125 -8.79 15.56 -12.59
C SER A 125 -7.60 16.25 -11.90
N PHE A 126 -7.89 16.99 -10.83
CA PHE A 126 -6.89 17.63 -9.96
C PHE A 126 -6.02 18.64 -10.72
N VAL A 127 -6.68 19.60 -11.36
CA VAL A 127 -6.03 20.67 -12.13
C VAL A 127 -5.39 21.68 -11.18
N VAL A 128 -4.10 21.95 -11.39
CA VAL A 128 -3.36 23.03 -10.73
C VAL A 128 -3.04 24.15 -11.71
N THR A 129 -2.82 25.35 -11.18
CA THR A 129 -2.53 26.55 -11.97
C THR A 129 -1.42 27.38 -11.33
N ASN A 130 -0.66 28.10 -12.16
CA ASN A 130 0.26 29.15 -11.72
C ASN A 130 -0.29 30.56 -12.04
N GLY A 131 -1.55 30.68 -12.45
CA GLY A 131 -2.20 31.90 -12.92
C GLY A 131 -2.05 32.18 -14.43
N THR A 132 -1.07 31.55 -15.09
CA THR A 132 -0.80 31.73 -16.54
C THR A 132 -0.95 30.43 -17.35
N ALA A 133 -0.73 29.29 -16.71
CA ALA A 133 -0.90 27.96 -17.25
C ALA A 133 -1.67 27.09 -16.25
N SER A 134 -2.47 26.17 -16.76
CA SER A 134 -3.23 25.22 -15.97
C SER A 134 -3.10 23.83 -16.56
N GLY A 135 -3.03 22.82 -15.70
CA GLY A 135 -2.98 21.45 -16.13
C GLY A 135 -3.23 20.47 -14.98
N PRO A 136 -3.76 19.27 -15.29
CA PRO A 136 -3.90 18.21 -14.30
C PRO A 136 -2.55 17.86 -13.66
N ALA A 137 -2.46 17.97 -12.34
CA ALA A 137 -1.28 17.57 -11.58
C ALA A 137 -0.94 16.11 -11.91
N ARG A 138 0.32 15.80 -12.20
CA ARG A 138 0.79 14.42 -12.42
C ARG A 138 1.18 13.76 -11.12
N PHE A 139 1.73 14.53 -10.20
CA PHE A 139 2.04 14.13 -8.83
C PHE A 139 1.41 15.14 -7.87
N ILE A 140 0.81 14.65 -6.80
CA ILE A 140 0.13 15.46 -5.77
C ILE A 140 0.75 15.10 -4.43
N PHE A 141 1.06 16.13 -3.64
CA PHE A 141 1.81 16.04 -2.39
C PHE A 141 0.99 16.60 -1.24
N ALA A 142 0.97 15.89 -0.12
CA ALA A 142 0.56 16.39 1.18
C ALA A 142 1.76 17.03 1.89
N THR A 143 1.49 17.92 2.84
CA THR A 143 2.53 18.58 3.62
C THR A 143 2.14 18.71 5.08
N GLU A 144 3.11 18.72 5.98
CA GLU A 144 2.86 18.96 7.41
C GLU A 144 2.43 20.40 7.70
N SER A 145 2.74 21.33 6.78
CA SER A 145 2.24 22.72 6.84
C SER A 145 0.75 22.88 6.48
N GLY A 146 0.00 21.79 6.32
CA GLY A 146 -1.45 21.84 6.08
C GLY A 146 -1.87 22.20 4.66
N THR A 147 -1.00 21.95 3.67
CA THR A 147 -1.28 22.24 2.25
C THR A 147 -1.28 20.97 1.40
N ILE A 148 -1.93 21.06 0.25
CA ILE A 148 -1.84 20.07 -0.83
C ILE A 148 -1.30 20.79 -2.06
N LEU A 149 -0.21 20.27 -2.63
CA LEU A 149 0.41 20.82 -3.84
C LEU A 149 0.34 19.80 -4.98
N GLY A 150 0.20 20.28 -6.21
CA GLY A 150 0.26 19.46 -7.42
C GLY A 150 1.37 19.91 -8.36
N TRP A 151 2.13 18.96 -8.91
CA TRP A 151 3.15 19.24 -9.91
C TRP A 151 2.68 18.83 -11.31
N ASN A 152 2.83 19.75 -12.24
CA ASN A 152 2.72 19.50 -13.68
C ASN A 152 3.85 20.29 -14.37
N PRO A 153 4.67 19.66 -15.23
CA PRO A 153 5.82 20.32 -15.85
C PRO A 153 5.43 21.50 -16.75
N GLY A 154 4.24 21.47 -17.35
CA GLY A 154 3.70 22.56 -18.16
C GLY A 154 3.09 23.71 -17.35
N VAL A 155 2.91 23.52 -16.04
CA VAL A 155 2.43 24.57 -15.12
C VAL A 155 3.61 25.18 -14.37
N ALA A 156 4.46 24.37 -13.75
CA ALA A 156 5.59 24.85 -12.97
C ALA A 156 6.74 23.84 -13.04
N GLY A 157 7.58 23.96 -14.07
CA GLY A 157 8.58 22.97 -14.49
C GLY A 157 9.29 22.21 -13.36
N THR A 158 9.82 22.90 -12.35
CA THR A 158 10.53 22.30 -11.20
C THR A 158 9.91 22.65 -9.85
N ARG A 159 8.65 23.10 -9.78
CA ARG A 159 7.99 23.47 -8.52
C ARG A 159 6.55 22.97 -8.49
N ALA A 160 6.09 22.42 -7.38
CA ALA A 160 4.68 22.12 -7.22
C ALA A 160 3.88 23.42 -7.00
N ALA A 161 2.66 23.45 -7.52
CA ALA A 161 1.72 24.56 -7.36
C ALA A 161 0.71 24.23 -6.26
N LEU A 162 0.38 25.23 -5.44
CA LEU A 162 -0.60 25.11 -4.35
C LEU A 162 -1.99 24.80 -4.91
N ALA A 163 -2.65 23.78 -4.36
CA ALA A 163 -4.00 23.37 -4.72
C ALA A 163 -4.99 23.60 -3.57
N VAL A 164 -4.60 23.26 -2.34
CA VAL A 164 -5.39 23.45 -1.11
C VAL A 164 -4.49 24.04 -0.04
N ASP A 165 -5.02 25.00 0.71
CA ASP A 165 -4.36 25.61 1.86
C ASP A 165 -5.28 25.60 3.08
N ASN A 166 -5.00 24.68 3.99
CA ASN A 166 -5.67 24.54 5.29
C ASN A 166 -4.70 24.84 6.45
N SER A 167 -3.58 25.54 6.18
CA SER A 167 -2.56 25.88 7.18
C SER A 167 -3.15 26.69 8.35
N ALA A 168 -4.06 27.63 8.05
CA ALA A 168 -4.75 28.43 9.07
C ALA A 168 -5.68 27.59 9.98
N ALA A 169 -6.10 26.40 9.54
CA ALA A 169 -6.85 25.45 10.35
C ALA A 169 -5.94 24.50 11.15
N GLY A 170 -4.62 24.62 11.03
CA GLY A 170 -3.65 23.76 11.71
C GLY A 170 -3.58 22.34 11.14
N ALA A 171 -4.00 22.13 9.89
CA ALA A 171 -3.97 20.80 9.28
C ALA A 171 -2.53 20.26 9.22
N VAL A 172 -2.36 18.97 9.49
CA VAL A 172 -1.07 18.26 9.37
C VAL A 172 -1.31 17.05 8.49
N TYR A 173 -1.01 17.16 7.19
CA TYR A 173 -1.27 16.08 6.25
C TYR A 173 -0.08 15.10 6.21
N LYS A 174 -0.33 13.82 6.50
CA LYS A 174 0.72 12.78 6.58
C LYS A 174 0.72 11.84 5.36
N GLY A 175 -0.44 11.53 4.77
CA GLY A 175 -0.60 10.53 3.72
C GLY A 175 -1.65 10.92 2.68
N LEU A 176 -1.52 10.40 1.45
CA LEU A 176 -2.46 10.62 0.36
C LEU A 176 -2.86 9.31 -0.34
N ALA A 177 -4.13 9.23 -0.74
CA ALA A 177 -4.62 8.22 -1.67
C ALA A 177 -5.57 8.83 -2.70
N ILE A 178 -5.61 8.27 -3.90
CA ILE A 178 -6.53 8.65 -4.97
C ILE A 178 -7.40 7.45 -5.35
N ALA A 179 -8.68 7.69 -5.60
CA ALA A 179 -9.57 6.67 -6.17
C ALA A 179 -10.58 7.28 -7.14
N THR A 180 -10.92 6.50 -8.16
CA THR A 180 -12.06 6.80 -9.03
C THR A 180 -13.32 6.19 -8.41
N THR A 181 -14.31 7.03 -8.15
CA THR A 181 -15.59 6.62 -7.56
C THR A 181 -16.75 6.84 -8.53
N ALA A 182 -17.93 6.32 -8.21
CA ALA A 182 -19.15 6.61 -8.98
C ALA A 182 -19.48 8.12 -9.03
N ALA A 183 -19.01 8.91 -8.06
CA ALA A 183 -19.19 10.36 -7.98
C ALA A 183 -17.99 11.15 -8.55
N GLY A 184 -17.12 10.49 -9.31
CA GLY A 184 -15.89 11.04 -9.86
C GLY A 184 -14.66 10.72 -9.00
N ASP A 185 -13.50 11.20 -9.44
CA ASP A 185 -12.26 11.02 -8.70
C ASP A 185 -12.31 11.70 -7.33
N ARG A 186 -11.63 11.09 -6.37
CA ARG A 186 -11.47 11.58 -5.00
C ARG A 186 -10.02 11.51 -4.59
N LEU A 187 -9.58 12.55 -3.89
CA LEU A 187 -8.32 12.59 -3.16
C LEU A 187 -8.63 12.50 -1.67
N TYR A 188 -7.97 11.58 -0.98
CA TYR A 188 -8.07 11.38 0.46
C TYR A 188 -6.76 11.80 1.10
N ALA A 189 -6.82 12.64 2.13
CA ALA A 189 -5.67 13.12 2.86
C ALA A 189 -5.83 12.83 4.35
N THR A 190 -4.86 12.16 4.97
CA THR A 190 -4.86 11.94 6.41
C THR A 190 -4.46 13.23 7.12
N ASN A 191 -5.42 13.88 7.77
CA ASN A 191 -5.19 15.06 8.60
C ASN A 191 -4.95 14.60 10.03
N PHE A 192 -3.68 14.43 10.38
CA PHE A 192 -3.28 13.84 11.64
C PHE A 192 -3.76 14.72 12.79
N HIS A 193 -3.52 16.04 12.74
CA HIS A 193 -3.91 16.98 13.78
C HIS A 193 -5.41 16.94 14.09
N ALA A 194 -6.27 16.95 13.06
CA ALA A 194 -7.72 16.91 13.24
C ALA A 194 -8.26 15.51 13.57
N GLY A 195 -7.47 14.45 13.41
CA GLY A 195 -7.94 13.06 13.55
C GLY A 195 -8.90 12.63 12.44
N THR A 196 -8.82 13.24 11.24
CA THR A 196 -9.74 13.00 10.13
C THR A 196 -9.02 12.52 8.87
N VAL A 197 -9.76 11.85 7.98
CA VAL A 197 -9.40 11.79 6.57
C VAL A 197 -10.21 12.87 5.85
N ASP A 198 -9.52 13.89 5.38
CA ASP A 198 -10.12 14.95 4.57
C ASP A 198 -10.29 14.45 3.13
N VAL A 199 -11.44 14.73 2.53
CA VAL A 199 -11.80 14.22 1.21
C VAL A 199 -12.04 15.38 0.26
N PHE A 200 -11.40 15.33 -0.91
CA PHE A 200 -11.54 16.33 -1.95
C PHE A 200 -12.09 15.70 -3.24
N ASP A 201 -12.93 16.45 -3.95
CA ASP A 201 -13.42 16.09 -5.29
C ASP A 201 -12.35 16.30 -6.38
N ALA A 202 -12.71 15.97 -7.62
CA ALA A 202 -11.84 16.08 -8.79
C ALA A 202 -11.33 17.51 -9.08
N ALA A 203 -11.89 18.54 -8.43
CA ALA A 203 -11.50 19.95 -8.54
C ALA A 203 -10.88 20.49 -7.24
N PHE A 204 -10.47 19.63 -6.31
CA PHE A 204 -9.95 19.96 -4.99
C PHE A 204 -10.96 20.63 -4.04
N HIS A 205 -12.28 20.57 -4.31
CA HIS A 205 -13.25 21.06 -3.34
C HIS A 205 -13.46 20.02 -2.23
N PRO A 206 -13.55 20.44 -0.95
CA PRO A 206 -13.82 19.52 0.14
C PRO A 206 -15.22 18.91 0.00
N VAL A 207 -15.34 17.62 0.31
CA VAL A 207 -16.61 16.88 0.36
C VAL A 207 -16.73 16.15 1.70
N PRO A 208 -17.96 15.78 2.13
CA PRO A 208 -18.15 15.09 3.40
C PRO A 208 -17.29 13.82 3.52
N SER A 209 -16.69 13.63 4.70
CA SER A 209 -15.88 12.44 5.02
C SER A 209 -16.73 11.31 5.58
N GLY A 210 -16.38 10.06 5.24
CA GLY A 210 -16.99 8.85 5.79
C GLY A 210 -16.06 8.06 6.74
N PHE A 211 -14.74 8.30 6.69
CA PHE A 211 -13.66 7.47 7.25
C PHE A 211 -13.59 7.46 8.78
N SER A 212 -14.66 7.00 9.43
CA SER A 212 -14.79 6.93 10.87
C SER A 212 -14.86 5.50 11.35
N ASP A 213 -14.19 5.22 12.47
CA ASP A 213 -14.37 4.02 13.26
C ASP A 213 -14.73 4.40 14.71
N GLY A 214 -15.99 4.15 15.10
CA GLY A 214 -16.47 4.44 16.45
C GLY A 214 -15.87 3.56 17.53
N ALA A 215 -15.18 2.47 17.18
CA ALA A 215 -14.45 1.61 18.10
C ALA A 215 -12.97 2.01 18.26
N LEU A 216 -12.49 3.02 17.54
CA LEU A 216 -11.14 3.53 17.71
C LEU A 216 -11.02 4.30 19.04
N PRO A 217 -10.04 3.99 19.90
CA PRO A 217 -9.84 4.74 21.13
C PRO A 217 -9.50 6.22 20.86
N PRO A 218 -9.89 7.14 21.75
CA PRO A 218 -9.48 8.55 21.65
C PRO A 218 -7.95 8.69 21.59
N GLY A 219 -7.49 9.72 20.87
CA GLY A 219 -6.07 10.05 20.70
C GLY A 219 -5.39 9.33 19.54
N TYR A 220 -6.08 8.43 18.82
CA TYR A 220 -5.55 7.85 17.59
C TYR A 220 -6.06 8.63 16.37
N ALA A 221 -5.16 8.94 15.44
CA ALA A 221 -5.45 9.70 14.24
C ALA A 221 -4.94 8.99 12.96
N PRO A 222 -5.60 9.21 11.79
CA PRO A 222 -5.14 8.68 10.52
C PRO A 222 -3.71 9.11 10.21
N PHE A 223 -2.82 8.17 9.94
CA PHE A 223 -1.39 8.42 9.72
C PHE A 223 -1.00 8.13 8.26
N GLY A 224 -0.99 6.86 7.86
CA GLY A 224 -0.82 6.41 6.48
C GLY A 224 -2.16 6.08 5.81
N ILE A 225 -2.21 6.18 4.47
CA ILE A 225 -3.38 5.80 3.68
C ILE A 225 -2.98 5.30 2.29
N ARG A 226 -3.59 4.21 1.82
CA ARG A 226 -3.36 3.66 0.47
C ARG A 226 -4.63 3.08 -0.13
N ASN A 227 -4.82 3.32 -1.43
CA ASN A 227 -5.77 2.57 -2.25
C ASN A 227 -5.08 1.32 -2.81
N LEU A 228 -5.49 0.14 -2.34
CA LEU A 228 -4.92 -1.15 -2.73
C LEU A 228 -6.05 -2.02 -3.28
N GLY A 229 -6.10 -2.14 -4.61
CA GLY A 229 -7.12 -2.96 -5.29
C GLY A 229 -8.56 -2.45 -5.14
N GLY A 230 -8.76 -1.14 -4.91
CA GLY A 230 -10.09 -0.55 -4.70
C GLY A 230 -10.55 -0.51 -3.24
N THR A 231 -9.75 -1.05 -2.31
CA THR A 231 -9.95 -0.89 -0.87
C THR A 231 -9.02 0.20 -0.36
N ILE A 232 -9.56 1.12 0.44
CA ILE A 232 -8.78 2.17 1.10
C ILE A 232 -8.34 1.66 2.47
N TYR A 233 -7.05 1.42 2.63
CA TYR A 233 -6.47 1.07 3.92
C TYR A 233 -5.97 2.34 4.58
N VAL A 234 -6.34 2.55 5.85
CA VAL A 234 -5.90 3.67 6.67
C VAL A 234 -5.22 3.10 7.90
N THR A 235 -4.00 3.54 8.17
CA THR A 235 -3.33 3.26 9.44
C THR A 235 -3.59 4.39 10.42
N TYR A 236 -3.61 4.08 11.71
CA TYR A 236 -3.82 5.06 12.77
C TYR A 236 -2.70 4.95 13.78
N ALA A 237 -2.12 6.09 14.17
CA ALA A 237 -1.10 6.20 15.19
C ALA A 237 -1.61 7.02 16.38
N LEU A 238 -1.04 6.78 17.56
CA LEU A 238 -1.34 7.55 18.76
C LEU A 238 -0.71 8.95 18.61
N GLN A 239 -1.48 10.00 18.85
CA GLN A 239 -1.00 11.37 18.80
C GLN A 239 -0.24 11.76 20.08
N ASP A 240 0.73 12.65 19.92
CA ASP A 240 1.31 13.39 21.02
C ASP A 240 0.36 14.49 21.54
N ALA A 241 0.83 15.27 22.52
CA ALA A 241 0.01 16.31 23.13
C ALA A 241 -0.30 17.48 22.18
N ASP A 242 0.60 17.77 21.24
CA ASP A 242 0.43 18.83 20.25
C ASP A 242 -0.37 18.36 19.02
N GLN A 243 -0.68 17.07 18.97
CA GLN A 243 -1.38 16.41 17.87
C GLN A 243 -0.64 16.57 16.54
N HIS A 244 0.67 16.81 16.59
CA HIS A 244 1.50 17.02 15.41
C HIS A 244 2.19 15.72 15.00
N ASP A 245 2.70 14.99 15.99
CA ASP A 245 3.52 13.81 15.80
C ASP A 245 2.98 12.60 16.55
N ASP A 246 3.41 11.42 16.12
CA ASP A 246 3.01 10.18 16.76
C ASP A 246 3.80 9.92 18.05
N VAL A 247 3.18 9.19 18.96
CA VAL A 247 3.84 8.57 20.10
C VAL A 247 4.14 7.13 19.75
N ALA A 248 5.33 6.88 19.19
CA ALA A 248 5.81 5.53 18.90
C ALA A 248 5.78 4.63 20.15
N GLY A 249 5.47 3.36 19.93
CA GLY A 249 5.42 2.32 20.96
C GLY A 249 4.71 1.05 20.49
N VAL A 250 5.12 -0.10 21.03
CA VAL A 250 4.46 -1.38 20.74
C VAL A 250 2.99 -1.31 21.18
N GLY A 251 2.09 -1.60 20.25
CA GLY A 251 0.65 -1.52 20.46
C GLY A 251 0.04 -0.13 20.25
N HIS A 252 0.85 0.86 19.84
CA HIS A 252 0.39 2.20 19.46
C HIS A 252 0.05 2.24 17.97
N GLY A 253 -0.92 1.41 17.56
CA GLY A 253 -1.37 1.46 16.18
C GLY A 253 -2.64 0.66 15.91
N PHE A 254 -3.35 1.08 14.88
CA PHE A 254 -4.47 0.35 14.29
C PHE A 254 -4.37 0.43 12.77
N VAL A 255 -5.07 -0.48 12.09
CA VAL A 255 -5.28 -0.41 10.65
C VAL A 255 -6.75 -0.72 10.38
N ASP A 256 -7.40 0.09 9.56
CA ASP A 256 -8.76 -0.13 9.09
C ASP A 256 -8.79 -0.22 7.56
N ALA A 257 -9.81 -0.90 7.05
CA ALA A 257 -10.12 -0.96 5.63
C ALA A 257 -11.50 -0.35 5.38
N PHE A 258 -11.56 0.52 4.38
CA PHE A 258 -12.75 1.25 3.94
C PHE A 258 -13.01 0.99 2.45
N ASP A 259 -14.24 1.21 2.02
CA ASP A 259 -14.53 1.39 0.60
C ASP A 259 -14.11 2.79 0.12
N THR A 260 -14.24 3.05 -1.18
CA THR A 260 -13.90 4.35 -1.78
C THR A 260 -14.86 5.49 -1.37
N GLN A 261 -15.97 5.19 -0.72
CA GLN A 261 -16.91 6.17 -0.20
C GLN A 261 -16.59 6.52 1.26
N GLY A 262 -15.60 5.85 1.87
CA GLY A 262 -15.21 6.03 3.25
C GLY A 262 -16.03 5.19 4.23
N ASN A 263 -16.84 4.24 3.78
CA ASN A 263 -17.55 3.35 4.70
C ASN A 263 -16.59 2.29 5.24
N LEU A 264 -16.60 2.10 6.56
CA LEU A 264 -15.76 1.10 7.22
C LEU A 264 -16.18 -0.30 6.77
N LEU A 265 -15.24 -1.03 6.17
CA LEU A 265 -15.42 -2.44 5.82
C LEU A 265 -15.04 -3.35 6.98
N ARG A 266 -13.93 -3.04 7.66
CA ARG A 266 -13.44 -3.77 8.84
C ARG A 266 -12.28 -3.05 9.53
N ARG A 267 -12.09 -3.38 10.82
CA ARG A 267 -10.79 -3.32 11.49
C ARG A 267 -9.88 -4.40 10.90
N VAL A 268 -8.71 -4.01 10.41
CA VAL A 268 -7.69 -4.93 9.86
C VAL A 268 -6.81 -5.49 10.95
N ALA A 269 -6.33 -4.65 11.87
CA ALA A 269 -5.49 -5.05 12.99
C ALA A 269 -5.55 -4.03 14.12
N SER A 270 -5.51 -4.50 15.37
CA SER A 270 -5.50 -3.66 16.57
C SER A 270 -4.26 -3.88 17.42
N ARG A 271 -3.51 -2.81 17.70
CA ARG A 271 -2.39 -2.80 18.65
C ARG A 271 -1.39 -3.91 18.33
N GLY A 272 -1.04 -4.74 19.33
CA GLY A 272 -0.12 -5.86 19.16
C GLY A 272 1.25 -5.38 18.70
N ARG A 273 1.68 -5.85 17.53
CA ARG A 273 2.97 -5.49 16.91
C ARG A 273 2.92 -4.18 16.12
N LEU A 274 1.79 -3.48 16.06
CA LEU A 274 1.71 -2.18 15.42
C LEU A 274 2.37 -1.12 16.29
N ASN A 275 3.21 -0.30 15.67
CA ASN A 275 4.01 0.73 16.33
C ASN A 275 4.14 1.92 15.38
N SER A 276 3.23 2.88 15.51
CA SER A 276 3.05 3.99 14.55
C SER A 276 3.05 3.49 13.10
N PRO A 277 2.09 2.62 12.72
CA PRO A 277 2.06 2.04 11.37
C PRO A 277 1.80 3.11 10.32
N TRP A 278 2.56 3.12 9.23
CA TRP A 278 2.38 4.07 8.12
C TRP A 278 2.40 3.37 6.75
N GLY A 279 3.46 2.61 6.47
CA GLY A 279 3.65 1.95 5.17
C GLY A 279 2.66 0.82 4.92
N LEU A 280 2.07 0.79 3.72
CA LEU A 280 1.09 -0.23 3.32
C LEU A 280 1.35 -0.73 1.89
N ALA A 281 1.51 -2.04 1.73
CA ALA A 281 1.66 -2.68 0.43
C ALA A 281 1.05 -4.09 0.41
N VAL A 282 0.46 -4.52 -0.71
CA VAL A 282 0.11 -5.94 -0.90
C VAL A 282 1.25 -6.64 -1.60
N ALA A 283 1.76 -7.71 -0.99
CA ALA A 283 2.81 -8.53 -1.56
C ALA A 283 2.34 -9.26 -2.83
N PRO A 284 3.15 -9.29 -3.91
CA PRO A 284 2.84 -10.08 -5.10
C PRO A 284 2.91 -11.58 -4.79
N SER A 285 2.53 -12.42 -5.76
CA SER A 285 2.49 -13.87 -5.58
C SER A 285 3.88 -14.54 -5.46
N ASP A 286 4.95 -13.79 -5.68
CA ASP A 286 6.34 -14.26 -5.71
C ASP A 286 7.25 -13.53 -4.71
N PHE A 287 6.71 -13.14 -3.55
CA PHE A 287 7.42 -12.45 -2.47
C PHE A 287 7.76 -13.35 -1.26
N GLY A 288 8.06 -14.62 -1.52
CA GLY A 288 8.47 -15.57 -0.48
C GLY A 288 7.34 -15.95 0.46
N GLU A 289 7.65 -16.12 1.74
CA GLU A 289 6.71 -16.59 2.77
C GLU A 289 5.43 -15.74 2.88
N PHE A 290 5.55 -14.42 2.68
CA PHE A 290 4.43 -13.48 2.80
C PHE A 290 3.79 -13.09 1.47
N SER A 291 3.94 -13.93 0.43
CA SER A 291 3.29 -13.71 -0.87
C SER A 291 1.77 -13.55 -0.71
N GLY A 292 1.19 -12.51 -1.30
CA GLY A 292 -0.25 -12.21 -1.22
C GLY A 292 -0.73 -11.62 0.11
N ASN A 293 0.15 -11.37 1.08
CA ASN A 293 -0.22 -10.73 2.34
C ASN A 293 -0.24 -9.19 2.22
N LEU A 294 -1.03 -8.55 3.09
CA LEU A 294 -0.91 -7.13 3.37
C LEU A 294 0.31 -6.92 4.27
N LEU A 295 1.23 -6.08 3.82
CA LEU A 295 2.39 -5.64 4.57
C LEU A 295 2.10 -4.29 5.21
N VAL A 296 2.40 -4.18 6.51
CA VAL A 296 2.26 -2.97 7.31
C VAL A 296 3.63 -2.61 7.89
N GLY A 297 4.21 -1.52 7.43
CA GLY A 297 5.47 -0.97 7.93
C GLY A 297 5.24 -0.06 9.12
N ASN A 298 5.95 -0.33 10.20
CA ASN A 298 5.96 0.49 11.41
C ASN A 298 7.03 1.56 11.31
N PHE A 299 6.66 2.83 11.48
CA PHE A 299 7.64 3.90 11.65
C PHE A 299 8.44 3.74 12.94
N GLY A 300 7.76 3.46 14.06
CA GLY A 300 8.36 3.55 15.39
C GLY A 300 9.39 2.48 15.74
N ASP A 301 9.34 1.29 15.11
CA ASP A 301 10.36 0.23 15.30
C ASP A 301 11.00 -0.26 14.00
N GLY A 302 10.56 0.24 12.84
CA GLY A 302 11.13 -0.15 11.56
C GLY A 302 10.78 -1.56 11.08
N HIS A 303 9.89 -2.28 11.77
CA HIS A 303 9.49 -3.63 11.39
C HIS A 303 8.38 -3.64 10.34
N ILE A 304 8.35 -4.70 9.53
CA ILE A 304 7.30 -4.93 8.53
C ILE A 304 6.48 -6.15 8.96
N ASN A 305 5.22 -5.92 9.31
CA ASN A 305 4.26 -6.95 9.73
C ASN A 305 3.47 -7.46 8.52
N ALA A 306 3.15 -8.76 8.50
CA ALA A 306 2.37 -9.38 7.44
C ALA A 306 1.02 -9.90 7.95
N PHE A 307 -0.06 -9.62 7.21
CA PHE A 307 -1.43 -10.01 7.52
C PHE A 307 -2.10 -10.73 6.33
N ASP A 308 -2.84 -11.78 6.63
CA ASP A 308 -3.51 -12.60 5.61
C ASP A 308 -4.81 -11.96 5.14
N LEU A 309 -4.82 -11.44 3.91
CA LEU A 309 -6.00 -10.80 3.31
C LEU A 309 -7.21 -11.74 3.14
N GLY A 310 -7.00 -13.05 3.13
CA GLY A 310 -8.04 -14.05 2.93
C GLY A 310 -8.50 -14.75 4.21
N ARG A 311 -7.86 -14.48 5.35
CA ARG A 311 -8.15 -15.15 6.63
C ARG A 311 -8.42 -14.14 7.73
N PHE A 312 -9.48 -14.42 8.49
CA PHE A 312 -9.96 -13.55 9.54
C PHE A 312 -9.97 -14.28 10.88
N GLU A 313 -9.75 -13.54 11.96
CA GLU A 313 -9.81 -14.05 13.33
C GLU A 313 -10.64 -13.14 14.25
N GLY A 314 -11.07 -13.69 15.38
CA GLY A 314 -11.85 -12.97 16.38
C GLY A 314 -13.08 -12.27 15.81
N THR A 315 -13.11 -10.95 15.96
CA THR A 315 -14.20 -10.06 15.51
C THR A 315 -14.09 -9.64 14.04
N GLY A 316 -13.19 -10.26 13.26
CA GLY A 316 -13.05 -10.01 11.81
C GLY A 316 -11.75 -9.31 11.39
N GLU A 317 -10.77 -9.20 12.31
CA GLU A 317 -9.41 -8.74 12.00
C GLU A 317 -8.69 -9.75 11.09
N LEU A 318 -7.68 -9.30 10.34
CA LEU A 318 -6.87 -10.19 9.52
C LEU A 318 -5.96 -11.03 10.40
N VAL A 319 -5.79 -12.30 10.05
CA VAL A 319 -4.84 -13.18 10.74
C VAL A 319 -3.42 -12.65 10.56
N GLN A 320 -2.74 -12.36 11.67
CA GLN A 320 -1.34 -11.99 11.66
C GLN A 320 -0.46 -13.19 11.26
N ARG A 321 0.39 -13.00 10.25
CA ARG A 321 1.26 -14.06 9.70
C ARG A 321 2.70 -13.98 10.21
N GLY A 322 3.12 -12.84 10.74
CA GLY A 322 4.46 -12.64 11.30
C GLY A 322 5.06 -11.30 10.90
N GLN A 323 6.38 -11.22 10.91
CA GLN A 323 7.17 -10.08 10.44
C GLN A 323 8.19 -10.56 9.43
N LEU A 324 8.71 -9.66 8.60
CA LEU A 324 9.86 -9.96 7.76
C LEU A 324 11.09 -10.20 8.64
N HIS A 325 11.80 -11.30 8.41
CA HIS A 325 13.03 -11.63 9.12
C HIS A 325 14.24 -11.56 8.19
N ALA A 326 15.33 -10.99 8.70
CA ALA A 326 16.64 -11.08 8.08
C ALA A 326 17.16 -12.52 8.15
N ALA A 327 18.19 -12.80 7.36
CA ALA A 327 18.76 -14.13 7.24
C ALA A 327 19.27 -14.71 8.58
N ASN A 328 19.76 -13.86 9.47
CA ASN A 328 20.17 -14.21 10.84
C ASN A 328 18.99 -14.55 11.80
N GLY A 329 17.76 -14.59 11.29
CA GLY A 329 16.54 -14.89 12.04
C GLY A 329 15.98 -13.73 12.87
N GLN A 330 16.66 -12.58 12.94
CA GLN A 330 16.13 -11.39 13.61
C GLN A 330 15.08 -10.69 12.74
N PRO A 331 14.11 -9.97 13.34
CA PRO A 331 13.22 -9.09 12.59
C PRO A 331 14.03 -8.10 11.74
N LEU A 332 13.68 -7.98 10.47
CA LEU A 332 14.25 -6.94 9.61
C LEU A 332 13.84 -5.57 10.18
N THR A 333 14.83 -4.69 10.34
CA THR A 333 14.66 -3.40 11.01
C THR A 333 15.19 -2.28 10.12
N ILE A 334 14.32 -1.36 9.74
CA ILE A 334 14.66 -0.16 8.97
C ILE A 334 14.32 1.05 9.84
N ASP A 335 15.34 1.70 10.40
CA ASP A 335 15.15 2.87 11.27
C ASP A 335 14.40 4.00 10.53
N GLY A 336 13.33 4.52 11.15
CA GLY A 336 12.46 5.55 10.59
C GLY A 336 11.67 5.12 9.34
N LEU A 337 11.24 3.85 9.25
CA LEU A 337 10.54 3.30 8.08
C LEU A 337 9.23 4.05 7.75
N TRP A 338 9.16 4.59 6.54
CA TRP A 338 7.96 5.27 6.02
C TRP A 338 7.21 4.42 4.99
N ALA A 339 7.40 4.71 3.70
CA ALA A 339 6.60 4.14 2.65
C ALA A 339 7.05 2.74 2.24
N LEU A 340 6.09 1.96 1.73
CA LEU A 340 6.29 0.65 1.16
C LEU A 340 5.60 0.59 -0.21
N ALA A 341 6.32 0.14 -1.24
CA ALA A 341 5.72 -0.09 -2.56
C ALA A 341 6.51 -1.14 -3.36
N PHE A 342 5.81 -1.97 -4.12
CA PHE A 342 6.46 -2.90 -5.06
C PHE A 342 6.82 -2.21 -6.37
N GLY A 343 7.92 -2.64 -7.00
CA GLY A 343 8.34 -2.12 -8.30
C GLY A 343 7.29 -2.31 -9.40
N ASN A 344 7.40 -1.51 -10.46
CA ASN A 344 6.45 -1.51 -11.58
C ASN A 344 6.88 -2.39 -12.77
N GLY A 345 7.99 -3.12 -12.67
CA GLY A 345 8.57 -3.89 -13.78
C GLY A 345 9.19 -3.00 -14.87
N ALA A 346 9.29 -1.70 -14.64
CA ALA A 346 9.88 -0.71 -15.53
C ALA A 346 10.92 0.12 -14.74
N ALA A 347 10.91 1.46 -14.86
CA ALA A 347 11.92 2.30 -14.23
C ALA A 347 11.87 2.31 -12.69
N ALA A 348 10.77 1.86 -12.06
CA ALA A 348 10.67 1.68 -10.61
C ALA A 348 11.14 0.29 -10.14
N GLY A 349 11.74 -0.50 -11.02
CA GLY A 349 12.38 -1.76 -10.65
C GLY A 349 11.48 -2.99 -10.66
N PRO A 350 12.00 -4.16 -10.26
CA PRO A 350 11.31 -5.45 -10.33
C PRO A 350 10.02 -5.49 -9.50
N THR A 351 9.00 -6.19 -10.01
CA THR A 351 7.68 -6.30 -9.36
C THR A 351 7.68 -7.07 -8.05
N ASN A 352 8.73 -7.86 -7.79
CA ASN A 352 8.91 -8.66 -6.58
C ASN A 352 9.95 -8.08 -5.61
N ALA A 353 10.42 -6.86 -5.86
CA ALA A 353 11.21 -6.09 -4.91
C ALA A 353 10.30 -5.10 -4.17
N LEU A 354 10.35 -5.14 -2.83
CA LEU A 354 9.64 -4.19 -1.97
C LEU A 354 10.53 -2.98 -1.73
N PHE A 355 10.24 -1.85 -2.34
CA PHE A 355 10.94 -0.61 -2.11
C PHE A 355 10.40 0.10 -0.87
N PHE A 356 11.30 0.80 -0.19
CA PHE A 356 10.97 1.57 1.00
C PHE A 356 11.68 2.91 1.03
N THR A 357 11.09 3.85 1.75
CA THR A 357 11.71 5.11 2.17
C THR A 357 11.79 5.15 3.69
N ALA A 358 12.76 5.88 4.23
CA ALA A 358 12.92 6.02 5.67
C ALA A 358 13.58 7.35 6.06
N GLY A 359 13.23 7.82 7.26
CA GLY A 359 13.83 8.96 7.95
C GLY A 359 14.63 8.53 9.18
N PRO A 360 15.83 7.92 9.02
CA PRO A 360 16.62 7.42 10.14
C PRO A 360 17.14 8.54 11.04
N PHE A 361 17.56 8.16 12.25
CA PHE A 361 18.12 9.06 13.28
C PHE A 361 17.15 10.15 13.74
N GLY A 362 15.88 9.78 13.92
CA GLY A 362 14.81 10.73 14.26
C GLY A 362 14.60 11.71 13.12
N GLU A 363 14.44 11.20 11.90
CA GLU A 363 14.04 11.96 10.70
C GLU A 363 15.06 13.00 10.22
N GLN A 364 16.25 13.07 10.81
CA GLN A 364 17.29 14.02 10.40
C GLN A 364 18.00 13.65 9.10
N HIS A 365 17.82 12.41 8.64
CA HIS A 365 18.48 11.85 7.46
C HIS A 365 17.49 11.11 6.59
N GLY A 366 17.90 10.69 5.39
CA GLY A 366 17.04 9.92 4.51
C GLY A 366 17.71 8.69 3.92
N LEU A 367 16.87 7.69 3.66
CA LEU A 367 17.23 6.42 3.07
C LEU A 367 16.14 5.98 2.09
N PHE A 368 16.56 5.58 0.90
CA PHE A 368 15.72 4.88 -0.07
C PHE A 368 16.39 3.55 -0.40
N GLY A 369 15.63 2.47 -0.30
CA GLY A 369 16.17 1.12 -0.44
C GLY A 369 15.13 0.13 -0.92
N ARG A 370 15.55 -1.14 -0.95
CA ARG A 370 14.65 -2.25 -1.28
C ARG A 370 14.88 -3.45 -0.39
N VAL A 371 13.85 -4.27 -0.29
CA VAL A 371 13.84 -5.56 0.38
C VAL A 371 13.49 -6.63 -0.65
N VAL A 372 14.32 -7.67 -0.72
CA VAL A 372 14.11 -8.82 -1.61
C VAL A 372 14.13 -10.11 -0.81
N THR A 373 13.56 -11.18 -1.36
CA THR A 373 13.62 -12.51 -0.75
C THR A 373 15.06 -13.04 -0.74
N SER A 374 15.42 -13.75 0.32
CA SER A 374 16.71 -14.41 0.50
C SER A 374 16.52 -15.84 1.01
N THR A 375 17.42 -16.74 0.60
CA THR A 375 17.34 -18.17 0.88
C THR A 375 18.32 -18.68 1.94
N VAL A 376 19.25 -17.86 2.45
CA VAL A 376 20.36 -18.33 3.30
C VAL A 376 20.74 -17.31 4.39
N PRO A 377 20.83 -17.71 5.68
CA PRO A 377 21.69 -17.08 6.69
C PRO A 377 23.16 -17.32 6.30
N ASP A 378 23.89 -16.26 5.98
CA ASP A 378 25.36 -16.35 5.93
C ASP A 378 25.93 -16.65 7.33
#